data_AF-A0A3M2VH51-F1
#
_entry.id   AF-A0A3M2VH51-F1
#
_cell.length_a   1.000
_cell.length_b   1.000
_cell.length_c   1.000
_cell.angle_alpha   90.00
_cell.angle_beta   90.00
_cell.angle_gamma   90.00
#
_symmetry.space_group_name_H-M   'P 1'
#
loop_
_entity.id
_entity.type
_entity.pdbx_description
1 polymer ?
#
loop_
_entity_poly.entity_id
_entity_poly.type
_entity_poly.pdbx_seq_one_letter_code
_entity_poly.pdbx_strand_id
1 'polypeptide(L)'
;PLLGVSRVELESYARRQGLRWVEDPSNDDQQFSRNFLRSQVLPLLTSIWPHATASLARTAGHLGEAQQLLDELAAQDVANAQATTPFSWLGLPVLNLGPIARLSGARQRNV
;
A
#
# COMPACT_ATOMS: atom_id res chain seq x y z
N PRO A 1 -12.32 -2.77 -4.99
CA PRO A 1 -13.53 -3.56 -4.66
C PRO A 1 -13.35 -5.09 -4.71
N LEU A 2 -12.52 -5.64 -5.61
CA LEU A 2 -12.39 -7.11 -5.81
C LEU A 2 -11.13 -7.73 -5.19
N LEU A 3 -10.47 -7.03 -4.26
CA LEU A 3 -9.20 -7.47 -3.67
C LEU A 3 -9.31 -8.81 -2.91
N GLY A 4 -10.49 -9.11 -2.35
CA GLY A 4 -10.77 -10.36 -1.66
C GLY A 4 -11.35 -11.47 -2.55
N VAL A 5 -11.50 -11.24 -3.85
CA VAL A 5 -12.09 -12.22 -4.79
C VAL A 5 -10.99 -12.86 -5.60
N SER A 6 -10.93 -14.19 -5.59
CA SER A 6 -9.93 -14.94 -6.35
C SER A 6 -10.17 -14.85 -7.86
N ARG A 7 -9.11 -15.06 -8.64
CA ARG A 7 -9.21 -15.13 -10.09
C ARG A 7 -10.20 -16.22 -10.55
N VAL A 8 -10.20 -17.38 -9.89
CA VAL A 8 -11.10 -18.50 -10.21
C VAL A 8 -12.57 -18.11 -10.02
N GLU A 9 -12.88 -17.37 -8.96
CA GLU A 9 -14.23 -16.87 -8.70
C GLU A 9 -14.66 -15.85 -9.77
N LEU A 10 -13.77 -14.95 -10.17
CA LEU A 10 -14.03 -13.96 -11.22
C LEU A 10 -14.26 -14.62 -12.57
N GLU A 11 -13.42 -15.59 -12.96
CA GLU A 11 -13.59 -16.33 -14.22
C GLU A 11 -14.89 -17.14 -14.22
N SER A 12 -15.21 -17.79 -13.09
CA SER A 12 -16.45 -18.55 -12.96
C SER A 12 -17.69 -17.64 -13.05
N TYR A 13 -17.64 -16.47 -12.41
CA TYR A 13 -18.71 -15.47 -12.50
C TYR A 13 -18.87 -14.97 -13.95
N ALA A 14 -17.76 -14.59 -14.60
CA ALA A 14 -17.78 -14.08 -15.96
C ALA A 14 -18.37 -15.10 -16.94
N ARG A 15 -18.00 -16.37 -16.81
CA ARG A 15 -18.59 -17.48 -17.60
C ARG A 15 -20.08 -17.63 -17.34
N ARG A 16 -20.52 -17.65 -16.07
CA ARG A 16 -21.95 -17.76 -15.71
C ARG A 16 -22.79 -16.61 -16.26
N GLN A 17 -22.22 -15.41 -16.34
CA GLN A 17 -22.89 -14.21 -16.84
C GLN A 17 -22.72 -14.00 -18.35
N GLY A 18 -22.02 -14.91 -19.05
CA GLY A 18 -21.77 -14.79 -20.49
C GLY A 18 -20.93 -13.56 -20.87
N LEU A 19 -20.11 -13.06 -19.93
CA LEU A 19 -19.22 -11.93 -20.19
C LEU A 19 -18.12 -12.34 -21.17
N ARG A 20 -17.78 -11.42 -22.07
CA ARG A 20 -16.62 -11.53 -22.95
C ARG A 20 -15.57 -10.54 -22.48
N TRP A 21 -14.32 -10.98 -22.40
CA TRP A 21 -13.18 -10.15 -22.06
C TRP A 21 -12.09 -10.29 -23.12
N VAL A 22 -11.18 -9.32 -23.15
CA VAL A 22 -10.01 -9.31 -24.03
C VAL A 22 -8.83 -9.90 -23.24
N GLU A 23 -8.12 -10.82 -23.86
CA GLU A 23 -6.83 -11.30 -23.33
C GLU A 23 -5.74 -10.33 -23.77
N ASP A 24 -5.14 -9.64 -22.79
CA ASP A 24 -4.02 -8.74 -23.03
C ASP A 24 -2.71 -9.56 -23.14
N PRO A 25 -2.01 -9.53 -24.29
CA PRO A 25 -0.76 -10.26 -24.49
C PRO A 25 0.35 -9.89 -23.49
N SER A 26 0.32 -8.67 -22.95
CA SER A 26 1.30 -8.23 -21.94
C SER A 26 1.17 -8.97 -20.62
N ASN A 27 0.05 -9.65 -20.35
CA ASN A 27 -0.13 -10.45 -19.13
C ASN A 27 0.88 -11.59 -18.99
N ASP A 28 1.38 -12.10 -20.12
CA ASP A 28 2.33 -13.21 -20.17
C ASP A 28 3.79 -12.74 -20.34
N ASP A 29 4.00 -11.43 -20.50
CA ASP A 29 5.34 -10.86 -20.61
C ASP A 29 6.03 -10.83 -19.24
N GLN A 30 7.03 -11.70 -19.07
CA GLN A 30 7.80 -11.85 -17.83
C GLN A 30 8.87 -10.76 -17.64
N GLN A 31 9.08 -9.86 -18.60
CA GLN A 31 9.97 -8.70 -18.41
C GLN A 31 9.44 -7.78 -17.30
N PHE A 32 8.11 -7.77 -17.10
CA PHE A 32 7.49 -7.05 -15.99
C PHE A 32 7.60 -7.87 -14.69
N SER A 33 8.24 -7.28 -13.67
CA SER A 33 8.46 -7.94 -12.37
C SER A 33 7.16 -8.49 -11.76
N ARG A 34 6.03 -7.80 -11.96
CA ARG A 34 4.72 -8.27 -11.48
C ARG A 34 4.31 -9.60 -12.11
N ASN A 35 4.48 -9.75 -13.42
CA ASN A 35 4.12 -10.96 -14.15
C ASN A 35 5.06 -12.11 -13.78
N PHE A 36 6.37 -11.83 -13.72
CA PHE A 36 7.36 -12.80 -13.25
C PHE A 36 7.04 -13.31 -11.83
N LEU A 37 6.72 -12.41 -10.89
CA LEU A 37 6.30 -12.80 -9.54
C LEU A 37 5.06 -13.70 -9.57
N ARG A 38 4.07 -13.35 -10.39
CA ARG A 38 2.81 -14.10 -10.52
C ARG A 38 2.99 -15.48 -11.15
N SER A 39 3.80 -15.59 -12.22
CA SER A 39 3.93 -16.82 -13.00
C SER A 39 5.03 -17.76 -12.51
N GLN A 40 6.11 -17.23 -11.93
CA GLN A 40 7.27 -18.02 -11.53
C GLN A 40 7.40 -18.13 -10.01
N VAL A 41 7.36 -17.00 -9.30
CA VAL A 41 7.73 -16.97 -7.87
C VAL A 41 6.60 -17.45 -6.96
N LEU A 42 5.39 -16.92 -7.12
CA LEU A 42 4.24 -17.29 -6.28
C LEU A 42 3.91 -18.78 -6.38
N PRO A 43 3.88 -19.43 -7.58
CA PRO A 43 3.64 -20.86 -7.68
C PRO A 43 4.69 -21.69 -6.93
N LEU A 44 5.97 -21.33 -7.05
CA LEU A 44 7.06 -21.98 -6.32
C LEU A 44 6.92 -21.82 -4.80
N LEU A 45 6.57 -20.62 -4.32
CA LEU A 45 6.35 -20.40 -2.89
C LEU A 45 5.16 -21.22 -2.38
N THR A 46 4.07 -21.30 -3.14
CA THR A 46 2.87 -22.04 -2.74
C THR A 46 3.03 -23.56 -2.80
N SER A 47 3.97 -24.08 -3.59
CA SER A 47 4.25 -25.52 -3.61
C SER A 47 4.95 -26.00 -2.33
N ILE A 48 5.76 -25.14 -1.71
CA ILE A 48 6.44 -25.42 -0.44
C ILE A 48 5.55 -25.03 0.75
N TRP A 49 4.88 -23.87 0.66
CA TRP A 49 4.02 -23.33 1.71
C TRP A 49 2.63 -23.02 1.14
N PRO A 50 1.65 -23.94 1.24
CA PRO A 50 0.33 -23.81 0.62
C PRO A 50 -0.44 -22.54 0.98
N HIS A 51 -0.16 -21.96 2.15
CA HIS A 51 -0.82 -20.75 2.65
C HIS A 51 -0.01 -19.45 2.45
N ALA A 52 1.09 -19.48 1.70
CA ALA A 52 1.98 -18.33 1.53
C ALA A 52 1.25 -17.08 1.02
N THR A 53 0.45 -17.21 -0.04
CA THR A 53 -0.30 -16.08 -0.63
C THR A 53 -1.29 -15.47 0.36
N ALA A 54 -2.05 -16.30 1.07
CA ALA A 54 -2.99 -15.85 2.10
C ALA A 54 -2.28 -15.16 3.27
N SER A 55 -1.14 -15.71 3.72
CA SER A 55 -0.34 -15.10 4.78
C SER A 55 0.27 -13.77 4.35
N LEU A 56 0.81 -13.66 3.13
CA LEU A 56 1.31 -12.41 2.57
C LEU A 56 0.21 -11.35 2.46
N ALA A 57 -0.99 -11.73 2.02
CA ALA A 57 -2.13 -10.82 1.94
C ALA A 57 -2.55 -10.30 3.33
N ARG A 58 -2.60 -11.16 4.35
CA ARG A 58 -2.87 -10.73 5.74
C ARG A 58 -1.78 -9.80 6.27
N THR A 59 -0.52 -10.14 6.06
CA THR A 59 0.61 -9.27 6.46
C THR A 59 0.52 -7.91 5.77
N ALA A 60 0.22 -7.86 4.47
CA ALA A 60 0.03 -6.61 3.75
C ALA A 60 -1.14 -5.79 4.33
N GLY A 61 -2.23 -6.44 4.75
CA GLY A 61 -3.33 -5.80 5.47
C GLY A 61 -2.88 -5.16 6.78
N HIS A 62 -2.20 -5.91 7.64
CA HIS A 62 -1.68 -5.38 8.92
C HIS A 62 -0.67 -4.25 8.72
N LEU A 63 0.20 -4.35 7.70
CA LEU A 63 1.15 -3.28 7.37
C LEU A 63 0.44 -2.02 6.86
N GLY A 64 -0.66 -2.20 6.10
CA GLY A 64 -1.51 -1.09 5.68
C GLY A 64 -2.15 -0.38 6.87
N GLU A 65 -2.73 -1.13 7.81
CA GLU A 65 -3.31 -0.57 9.05
C GLU A 65 -2.25 0.13 9.90
N ALA A 66 -1.06 -0.49 10.05
CA ALA A 66 0.05 0.13 10.76
C ALA A 66 0.50 1.44 10.09
N GLN A 67 0.57 1.47 8.75
CA GLN A 67 0.90 2.69 8.00
C GLN A 67 -0.14 3.78 8.22
N GLN A 68 -1.43 3.44 8.21
CA GLN A 68 -2.50 4.42 8.49
C GLN A 68 -2.35 5.05 9.87
N LEU A 69 -2.06 4.25 10.90
CA LEU A 69 -1.81 4.76 12.25
C LEU A 69 -0.55 5.65 12.31
N LEU A 70 0.49 5.32 11.54
CA LEU A 70 1.68 6.16 11.43
C LEU A 70 1.36 7.49 10.72
N ASP A 71 0.56 7.48 9.67
CA ASP A 71 0.13 8.69 8.96
C ASP A 71 -0.72 9.60 9.87
N GLU A 72 -1.63 9.01 10.66
CA GLU A 72 -2.41 9.73 11.67
C GLU A 72 -1.50 10.36 12.74
N LEU A 73 -0.51 9.62 13.22
CA LEU A 73 0.46 10.13 14.19
C LEU A 73 1.31 11.27 13.61
N ALA A 74 1.76 11.14 12.36
CA ALA A 74 2.49 12.20 11.66
C ALA A 74 1.64 13.47 11.55
N ALA A 75 0.37 13.34 11.17
CA ALA A 75 -0.54 14.48 11.09
C ALA A 75 -0.71 15.19 12.44
N GLN A 76 -0.80 14.43 13.53
CA GLN A 76 -0.84 15.00 14.89
C GLN A 76 0.46 15.73 15.25
N ASP A 77 1.62 15.16 14.90
CA ASP A 77 2.92 15.80 15.13
C ASP A 77 3.08 17.09 14.34
N VAL A 78 2.68 17.10 13.07
CA VAL A 78 2.65 18.30 12.21
C VAL A 78 1.72 19.34 12.81
N ALA A 79 0.51 18.96 13.24
CA ALA A 79 -0.44 19.87 13.85
C ALA A 79 0.13 20.55 15.12
N ASN A 80 0.79 19.77 15.97
CA ASN A 80 1.46 20.29 17.17
C ASN A 80 2.66 21.19 16.87
N ALA A 81 3.26 21.04 15.70
CA ALA A 81 4.36 21.86 15.23
C ALA A 81 3.91 23.08 14.41
N GLN A 82 2.61 23.27 14.15
CA GLN A 82 2.14 24.43 13.38
C GLN A 82 2.54 25.75 14.05
N ALA A 83 3.02 26.69 13.23
CA ALA A 83 3.46 27.99 13.70
C ALA A 83 3.04 29.10 12.74
N THR A 84 2.97 30.31 13.28
CA THR A 84 2.77 31.53 12.51
C THR A 84 4.09 32.25 12.29
N THR A 85 4.23 32.88 11.12
CA THR A 85 5.38 33.72 10.78
C THR A 85 4.94 35.16 10.50
N PRO A 86 5.77 36.18 10.78
CA PRO A 86 5.52 37.55 10.31
C PRO A 86 5.37 37.66 8.79
N PHE A 87 5.88 36.68 8.03
CA PHE A 87 5.80 36.61 6.58
C PHE A 87 4.57 35.82 6.08
N SER A 88 3.44 35.90 6.79
CA SER A 88 2.21 35.15 6.47
C SER A 88 1.68 35.43 5.07
N TRP A 89 1.99 36.60 4.49
CA TRP A 89 1.65 36.98 3.12
C TRP A 89 2.25 36.07 2.04
N LEU A 90 3.27 35.26 2.37
CA LEU A 90 3.81 34.23 1.47
C LEU A 90 2.84 33.05 1.27
N GLY A 91 1.85 32.87 2.14
CA GLY A 91 0.88 31.77 2.05
C GLY A 91 1.51 30.37 2.22
N LEU A 92 2.73 30.29 2.75
CA LEU A 92 3.45 29.04 2.94
C LEU A 92 3.17 28.47 4.35
N PRO A 93 2.99 27.15 4.48
CA PRO A 93 2.91 26.51 5.79
C PRO A 93 4.27 26.63 6.51
N VAL A 94 4.23 26.91 7.82
CA VAL A 94 5.44 27.03 8.65
C VAL A 94 5.30 26.12 9.87
N LEU A 95 6.39 25.42 10.17
CA LEU A 95 6.49 24.53 11.33
C LEU A 95 7.55 25.04 12.31
N ASN A 96 7.26 24.93 13.60
CA ASN A 96 8.20 25.10 14.69
C ASN A 96 9.03 23.81 14.84
N LEU A 97 10.34 23.94 14.71
CA LEU A 97 11.26 22.82 14.85
C LEU A 97 11.40 22.32 16.30
N GLY A 98 11.09 23.14 17.30
CA GLY A 98 11.21 22.78 18.71
C GLY A 98 10.41 21.53 19.09
N PRO A 99 9.09 21.49 18.82
CA PRO A 99 8.27 20.28 18.99
C PRO A 99 8.82 19.06 18.23
N ILE A 100 9.20 19.23 16.96
CA ILE A 100 9.68 18.13 16.10
C ILE A 100 11.02 17.57 16.61
N ALA A 101 11.95 18.43 17.01
CA ALA A 101 13.27 18.05 17.52
C ALA A 101 13.21 17.23 18.81
N ARG A 102 12.10 17.31 19.57
CA ARG A 102 11.87 16.53 20.79
C ARG A 102 11.24 15.16 20.52
N LEU A 103 10.72 14.92 19.31
CA LEU A 103 10.20 13.62 18.93
C LEU A 103 11.32 12.59 18.83
N SER A 104 10.97 11.31 18.94
CA SER A 104 11.93 10.24 18.64
C SER A 104 12.37 10.30 17.18
N GLY A 105 13.57 9.80 16.87
CA GLY A 105 14.08 9.83 15.49
C GLY A 105 13.18 9.08 14.48
N ALA A 106 12.41 8.08 14.93
CA ALA A 106 11.43 7.42 14.08
C ALA A 106 10.26 8.35 13.73
N ARG A 107 9.73 9.10 14.70
CA ARG A 107 8.65 10.07 14.48
C ARG A 107 9.13 11.28 13.67
N GLN A 108 10.37 11.72 13.86
CA GLN A 108 10.96 12.78 13.03
C GLN A 108 11.06 12.41 11.55
N ARG A 109 11.27 11.12 11.22
CA ARG A 109 11.28 10.64 9.82
C ARG A 109 9.88 10.41 9.25
N ASN A 110 8.89 10.33 10.12
CA ASN A 110 7.50 10.06 9.76
C ASN A 110 6.72 11.35 9.43
N VAL A 111 7.22 12.49 9.95
CA VAL A 111 6.78 13.86 9.64
C VAL A 111 7.48 14.35 8.38
#